data_AF-D6K462-F1
#
_entry.id   AF-D6K462-F1
#
_cell.length_a   1.000
_cell.length_b   1.000
_cell.length_c   1.000
_cell.angle_alpha   90.00
_cell.angle_beta   90.00
_cell.angle_gamma   90.00
#
_symmetry.space_group_name_H-M   'P 1'
#
loop_
_entity.id
_entity.type
_entity.pdbx_description
1 polymer ?
#
loop_
_entity_poly.entity_id
_entity_poly.type
_entity_poly.pdbx_seq_one_letter_code
_entity_poly.pdbx_strand_id
1 'polypeptide(L)'
;MLETALRDPGRRTVEASWYTGGPAAVTRAALPDDRLGTALLPLRVAGRTEGQRQVLAAAEQTVVALRSVYVCAPRPGRMRAPAPVDAGRLTRSCDNLAAVLWRTRAECGRRHALLVEAVRAGCAGPVADVRAEPAGEGRVRAVLDRGDGTRTGFERLGDGELRYIALALVLLTGPGVLEVDPAGEVPEALQTLTVLVDGLDLGLDPRQRAALLGLAARMCERGHIRLAGAVSDGGLLGEEPAARVVDLVP
;
A
#
# COMPACT_ATOMS: atom_id res chain seq x y z
N MET A 1 14.58 -19.67 -9.79
CA MET A 1 14.85 -20.43 -8.55
C MET A 1 13.63 -21.18 -8.06
N LEU A 2 12.49 -20.48 -7.98
CA LEU A 2 11.16 -21.06 -8.08
C LEU A 2 10.57 -20.64 -9.43
N GLU A 3 9.91 -21.55 -10.11
CA GLU A 3 9.14 -21.29 -11.34
C GLU A 3 7.74 -21.84 -11.14
N THR A 4 6.74 -21.13 -11.64
CA THR A 4 5.33 -21.52 -11.52
C THR A 4 4.65 -21.47 -12.89
N ALA A 5 3.81 -22.45 -13.19
CA ALA A 5 3.00 -22.50 -14.39
C ALA A 5 1.56 -22.89 -14.02
N LEU A 6 0.60 -22.04 -14.40
CA LEU A 6 -0.81 -22.39 -14.35
C LEU A 6 -1.15 -23.24 -15.58
N ARG A 7 -0.99 -24.56 -15.46
CA ARG A 7 -1.23 -25.49 -16.57
C ARG A 7 -2.68 -25.87 -16.78
N ASP A 8 -3.48 -25.87 -15.71
CA ASP A 8 -4.89 -26.22 -15.72
C ASP A 8 -5.69 -25.17 -14.93
N PRO A 9 -6.30 -24.18 -15.59
CA PRO A 9 -7.10 -23.15 -14.93
C PRO A 9 -8.33 -23.68 -14.18
N GLY A 10 -8.77 -24.90 -14.48
CA GLY A 10 -9.90 -25.54 -13.79
C GLY A 10 -9.52 -26.12 -12.42
N ARG A 11 -8.22 -26.17 -12.09
CA ARG A 11 -7.72 -26.70 -10.82
C ARG A 11 -7.27 -25.58 -9.89
N ARG A 12 -7.49 -25.79 -8.59
CA ARG A 12 -7.04 -24.90 -7.51
C ARG A 12 -5.57 -25.09 -7.14
N THR A 13 -4.73 -25.36 -8.12
CA THR A 13 -3.31 -25.65 -7.92
C THR A 13 -2.47 -25.11 -9.06
N VAL A 14 -1.28 -24.62 -8.74
CA VAL A 14 -0.27 -24.19 -9.70
C VAL A 14 0.88 -25.20 -9.67
N GLU A 15 1.39 -25.59 -10.85
CA GLU A 15 2.59 -26.41 -10.93
C GLU A 15 3.79 -25.54 -10.60
N ALA A 16 4.57 -25.94 -9.61
CA ALA A 16 5.77 -25.26 -9.20
C ALA A 16 7.00 -26.15 -9.39
N SER A 17 8.13 -25.54 -9.72
CA SER A 17 9.41 -26.22 -9.75
C SER A 17 10.50 -25.38 -9.11
N TRP A 18 11.43 -26.03 -8.40
CA TRP A 18 12.56 -25.35 -7.79
C TRP A 18 13.85 -26.13 -7.92
N TYR A 19 14.95 -25.39 -7.92
CA TYR A 19 16.29 -25.93 -8.05
C TYR A 19 16.68 -26.76 -6.83
N THR A 20 17.35 -27.90 -7.03
CA THR A 20 17.81 -28.73 -5.90
C THR A 20 19.32 -28.86 -5.79
N GLY A 21 20.09 -28.59 -6.85
CA GLY A 21 21.55 -28.79 -6.84
C GLY A 21 22.00 -30.24 -6.55
N GLY A 22 21.11 -31.24 -6.76
CA GLY A 22 21.41 -32.67 -6.66
C GLY A 22 21.33 -33.38 -8.02
N PRO A 23 21.24 -34.73 -8.05
CA PRO A 23 21.19 -35.51 -9.30
C PRO A 23 20.01 -35.15 -10.20
N ALA A 24 18.88 -34.78 -9.58
CA ALA A 24 17.75 -34.18 -10.28
C ALA A 24 17.91 -32.65 -10.27
N ALA A 25 17.99 -32.02 -11.45
CA ALA A 25 18.19 -30.57 -11.56
C ALA A 25 17.10 -29.76 -10.83
N VAL A 26 15.85 -30.25 -10.84
CA VAL A 26 14.69 -29.58 -10.23
C VAL A 26 13.75 -30.58 -9.55
N THR A 27 13.07 -30.12 -8.48
CA THR A 27 11.89 -30.79 -7.91
C THR A 27 10.64 -30.10 -8.44
N ARG A 28 9.61 -30.87 -8.78
CA ARG A 28 8.28 -30.36 -9.16
C ARG A 28 7.24 -30.75 -8.13
N ALA A 29 6.33 -29.84 -7.82
CA ALA A 29 5.20 -30.10 -6.94
C ALA A 29 4.01 -29.21 -7.29
N ALA A 30 2.81 -29.67 -7.01
CA ALA A 30 1.63 -28.82 -6.99
C ALA A 30 1.61 -27.98 -5.70
N LEU A 31 1.37 -26.68 -5.86
CA LEU A 31 1.11 -25.74 -4.77
C LEU A 31 -0.32 -25.21 -4.89
N PRO A 32 -0.97 -24.82 -3.78
CA PRO A 32 -2.25 -24.11 -3.82
C PRO A 32 -2.14 -22.82 -4.65
N ASP A 33 -3.20 -22.47 -5.36
CA ASP A 33 -3.29 -21.25 -6.18
C ASP A 33 -3.62 -19.99 -5.36
N ASP A 34 -4.00 -20.15 -4.09
CA ASP A 34 -4.45 -19.09 -3.20
C ASP A 34 -3.43 -18.69 -2.13
N ARG A 35 -2.20 -19.21 -2.22
CA ARG A 35 -1.09 -18.90 -1.29
C ARG A 35 0.15 -18.50 -2.06
N LEU A 36 0.99 -17.67 -1.44
CA LEU A 36 2.31 -17.35 -1.98
C LEU A 36 3.20 -18.60 -1.95
N GLY A 37 3.44 -19.20 -3.12
CA GLY A 37 4.21 -20.44 -3.25
C GLY A 37 5.61 -20.37 -2.62
N THR A 38 6.28 -19.21 -2.72
CA THR A 38 7.58 -18.96 -2.08
C THR A 38 7.54 -19.17 -0.56
N ALA A 39 6.47 -18.75 0.11
CA ALA A 39 6.30 -18.93 1.55
C ALA A 39 6.04 -20.39 1.95
N LEU A 40 5.69 -21.26 1.00
CA LEU A 40 5.48 -22.69 1.24
C LEU A 40 6.75 -23.52 1.07
N LEU A 41 7.82 -22.95 0.47
CA LEU A 41 9.06 -23.67 0.20
C LEU A 41 9.73 -24.26 1.46
N PRO A 42 9.75 -23.59 2.63
CA PRO A 42 10.31 -24.17 3.86
C PRO A 42 9.62 -25.47 4.30
N LEU A 43 8.36 -25.69 3.91
CA LEU A 43 7.61 -26.91 4.21
C LEU A 43 7.85 -28.03 3.19
N ARG A 44 8.49 -27.72 2.04
CA ARG A 44 8.65 -28.62 0.90
C ARG A 44 10.10 -28.94 0.56
N VAL A 45 11.04 -28.12 1.03
CA VAL A 45 12.47 -28.23 0.71
C VAL A 45 13.25 -28.66 1.95
N ALA A 46 13.95 -29.80 1.86
CA ALA A 46 14.64 -30.40 3.00
C ALA A 46 15.95 -29.70 3.42
N GLY A 47 16.52 -28.83 2.56
CA GLY A 47 17.77 -28.10 2.86
C GLY A 47 19.04 -28.97 2.91
N ARG A 48 19.02 -30.18 2.36
CA ARG A 48 20.12 -31.16 2.45
C ARG A 48 21.27 -30.83 1.50
N THR A 49 20.96 -30.29 0.33
CA THR A 49 21.93 -29.91 -0.70
C THR A 49 22.19 -28.41 -0.70
N GLU A 50 23.28 -27.99 -1.34
CA GLU A 50 23.60 -26.58 -1.48
C GLU A 50 22.52 -25.82 -2.27
N GLY A 51 22.06 -26.36 -3.40
CA GLY A 51 20.98 -25.75 -4.17
C GLY A 51 19.67 -25.61 -3.37
N GLN A 52 19.34 -26.58 -2.52
CA GLN A 52 18.18 -26.49 -1.63
C GLN A 52 18.34 -25.41 -0.56
N ARG A 53 19.52 -25.27 0.04
CA ARG A 53 19.80 -24.19 1.00
C ARG A 53 19.70 -22.82 0.36
N GLN A 54 20.20 -22.67 -0.87
CA GLN A 54 20.09 -21.42 -1.60
C GLN A 54 18.61 -21.09 -1.92
N VAL A 55 17.79 -22.09 -2.30
CA VAL A 55 16.34 -21.88 -2.50
C VAL A 55 15.65 -21.42 -1.22
N LEU A 56 15.99 -22.04 -0.08
CA LEU A 56 15.44 -21.64 1.22
C LEU A 56 15.86 -20.22 1.61
N ALA A 57 17.14 -19.88 1.42
CA ALA A 57 17.64 -18.52 1.68
C ALA A 57 16.96 -17.46 0.80
N ALA A 58 16.76 -17.75 -0.49
CA ALA A 58 16.04 -16.84 -1.38
C ALA A 58 14.56 -16.70 -1.01
N ALA A 59 13.93 -17.80 -0.56
CA ALA A 59 12.56 -17.78 -0.08
C ALA A 59 12.42 -16.92 1.19
N GLU A 60 13.33 -17.09 2.14
CA GLU A 60 13.41 -16.28 3.36
C GLU A 60 13.58 -14.80 3.03
N GLN A 61 14.57 -14.44 2.21
CA GLN A 61 14.80 -13.04 1.80
C GLN A 61 13.56 -12.42 1.15
N THR A 62 12.86 -13.18 0.30
CA THR A 62 11.64 -12.72 -0.36
C THR A 62 10.53 -12.48 0.65
N VAL A 63 10.29 -13.41 1.58
CA VAL A 63 9.22 -13.29 2.58
C VAL A 63 9.51 -12.16 3.57
N VAL A 64 10.77 -12.01 4.02
CA VAL A 64 11.20 -10.88 4.86
C VAL A 64 10.94 -9.55 4.16
N ALA A 65 11.30 -9.43 2.88
CA ALA A 65 11.03 -8.22 2.11
C ALA A 65 9.53 -7.92 1.98
N LEU A 66 8.71 -8.96 1.76
CA LEU A 66 7.26 -8.80 1.58
C LEU A 66 6.51 -8.46 2.87
N ARG A 67 7.02 -8.84 4.06
CA ARG A 67 6.42 -8.47 5.36
C ARG A 67 6.36 -6.96 5.58
N SER A 68 7.32 -6.22 5.03
CA SER A 68 7.39 -4.76 5.11
C SER A 68 6.69 -4.03 3.96
N VAL A 69 5.89 -4.74 3.16
CA VAL A 69 5.03 -4.12 2.15
C VAL A 69 3.71 -3.73 2.78
N TYR A 70 3.40 -2.43 2.78
CA TYR A 70 2.09 -1.94 3.15
C TYR A 70 1.15 -1.98 1.94
N VAL A 71 0.13 -2.84 2.00
CA VAL A 71 -0.91 -2.89 0.97
C VAL A 71 -1.98 -1.85 1.31
N CYS A 72 -2.16 -0.86 0.44
CA CYS A 72 -3.18 0.16 0.55
C CYS A 72 -4.32 -0.13 -0.44
N ALA A 73 -5.53 -0.30 0.08
CA ALA A 73 -6.74 -0.52 -0.70
C ALA A 73 -7.91 0.28 -0.09
N PRO A 74 -7.91 1.62 -0.21
CA PRO A 74 -8.90 2.46 0.44
C PRO A 74 -10.32 2.06 0.04
N ARG A 75 -11.22 1.97 1.03
CA ARG A 75 -12.64 1.64 0.83
C ARG A 75 -13.52 2.84 1.21
N PRO A 76 -13.83 3.75 0.28
CA PRO A 76 -14.58 4.97 0.56
C PRO A 76 -15.86 4.76 1.36
N GLY A 77 -16.63 3.71 1.07
CA GLY A 77 -17.85 3.40 1.83
C GLY A 77 -17.63 3.23 3.35
N ARG A 78 -16.46 2.69 3.76
CA ARG A 78 -16.10 2.51 5.17
C ARG A 78 -15.46 3.76 5.79
N MET A 79 -14.75 4.55 4.98
CA MET A 79 -14.04 5.76 5.40
C MET A 79 -14.96 6.91 5.85
N ARG A 80 -16.24 6.84 5.46
CA ARG A 80 -17.26 7.84 5.81
C ARG A 80 -17.74 7.74 7.25
N ALA A 81 -17.62 6.57 7.86
CA ALA A 81 -18.09 6.34 9.22
C ALA A 81 -17.08 6.91 10.24
N PRO A 82 -17.55 7.38 11.41
CA PRO A 82 -16.65 7.71 12.52
C PRO A 82 -15.81 6.51 12.96
N ALA A 83 -14.53 6.74 13.24
CA ALA A 83 -13.60 5.71 13.72
C ALA A 83 -13.38 5.81 15.24
N PRO A 84 -13.12 4.70 15.94
CA PRO A 84 -12.65 4.75 17.34
C PRO A 84 -11.34 5.56 17.43
N VAL A 85 -11.20 6.41 18.46
CA VAL A 85 -9.99 7.23 18.65
C VAL A 85 -8.71 6.39 18.80
N ASP A 86 -8.84 5.18 19.35
CA ASP A 86 -7.78 4.23 19.65
C ASP A 86 -7.60 3.15 18.56
N ALA A 87 -8.13 3.36 17.35
CA ALA A 87 -8.14 2.39 16.26
C ALA A 87 -6.76 1.96 15.69
N GLY A 88 -5.66 2.20 16.41
CA GLY A 88 -4.32 1.73 16.03
C GLY A 88 -3.80 2.35 14.73
N ARG A 89 -2.83 1.71 14.09
CA ARG A 89 -2.23 2.18 12.83
C ARG A 89 -3.23 2.12 11.66
N LEU A 90 -2.99 2.88 10.59
CA LEU A 90 -3.85 2.93 9.41
C LEU A 90 -3.99 1.53 8.81
N THR A 91 -5.21 1.02 8.71
CA THR A 91 -5.46 -0.30 8.14
C THR A 91 -5.34 -0.26 6.62
N ARG A 92 -5.13 -1.43 6.00
CA ARG A 92 -5.16 -1.59 4.53
C ARG A 92 -6.37 -0.92 3.88
N SER A 93 -7.55 -0.96 4.52
CA SER A 93 -8.78 -0.42 3.93
C SER A 93 -9.01 1.07 4.20
N CYS A 94 -8.14 1.69 4.99
CA CYS A 94 -8.20 3.08 5.44
C CYS A 94 -9.53 3.44 6.13
N ASP A 95 -10.28 2.47 6.63
CA ASP A 95 -11.55 2.68 7.32
C ASP A 95 -11.39 3.47 8.63
N ASN A 96 -10.23 3.37 9.28
CA ASN A 96 -9.87 4.15 10.47
C ASN A 96 -9.18 5.49 10.16
N LEU A 97 -9.27 6.01 8.93
CA LEU A 97 -8.59 7.24 8.51
C LEU A 97 -8.84 8.44 9.45
N ALA A 98 -10.07 8.61 9.95
CA ALA A 98 -10.40 9.67 10.88
C ALA A 98 -9.56 9.62 12.18
N ALA A 99 -9.32 8.43 12.73
CA ALA A 99 -8.50 8.24 13.92
C ALA A 99 -7.01 8.55 13.64
N VAL A 100 -6.53 8.22 12.45
CA VAL A 100 -5.15 8.51 12.05
C VAL A 100 -4.94 10.01 11.84
N LEU A 101 -5.89 10.70 11.22
CA LEU A 101 -5.87 12.16 11.07
C LEU A 101 -5.87 12.86 12.44
N TRP A 102 -6.65 12.36 13.39
CA TRP A 102 -6.72 12.88 14.77
C TRP A 102 -5.33 12.91 15.43
N ARG A 103 -4.59 11.80 15.37
CA ARG A 103 -3.25 11.72 15.96
C ARG A 103 -2.18 12.43 15.12
N THR A 104 -2.22 12.30 13.79
CA THR A 104 -1.19 12.87 12.90
C THR A 104 -1.02 14.38 13.11
N ARG A 105 -2.13 15.09 13.33
CA ARG A 105 -2.10 16.53 13.62
C ARG A 105 -1.29 16.86 14.87
N ALA A 106 -1.44 16.05 15.93
CA ALA A 106 -0.75 16.25 17.20
C ALA A 106 0.70 15.76 17.16
N GLU A 107 0.98 14.68 16.44
CA GLU A 107 2.30 14.04 16.41
C GLU A 107 3.31 14.75 15.51
N CYS A 108 2.88 15.32 14.38
CA CYS A 108 3.82 15.94 13.43
C CYS A 108 3.17 17.05 12.60
N GLY A 109 3.32 18.30 13.05
CA GLY A 109 2.79 19.48 12.36
C GLY A 109 3.31 19.65 10.92
N ARG A 110 4.57 19.28 10.64
CA ARG A 110 5.12 19.33 9.27
C ARG A 110 4.43 18.34 8.33
N ARG A 111 4.20 17.11 8.78
CA ARG A 111 3.49 16.09 8.00
C ARG A 111 2.04 16.51 7.76
N HIS A 112 1.40 17.04 8.80
CA HIS A 112 0.06 17.59 8.72
C HIS A 112 -0.04 18.70 7.67
N ALA A 113 0.88 19.66 7.69
CA ALA A 113 0.90 20.74 6.70
C ALA A 113 1.07 20.20 5.26
N LEU A 114 1.98 19.25 5.04
CA LEU A 114 2.16 18.61 3.73
C LEU A 114 0.89 17.87 3.27
N LEU A 115 0.17 17.25 4.20
CA LEU A 115 -1.10 16.60 3.90
C LEU A 115 -2.17 17.62 3.51
N VAL A 116 -2.29 18.74 4.24
CA VAL A 116 -3.24 19.81 3.90
C VAL A 116 -2.95 20.36 2.50
N GLU A 117 -1.69 20.60 2.15
CA GLU A 117 -1.30 21.03 0.80
C GLU A 117 -1.66 20.00 -0.27
N ALA A 118 -1.41 18.71 -0.02
CA ALA A 118 -1.81 17.64 -0.94
C ALA A 118 -3.33 17.60 -1.12
N VAL A 119 -4.10 17.64 -0.02
CA VAL A 119 -5.57 17.60 -0.09
C VAL A 119 -6.14 18.82 -0.79
N ARG A 120 -5.54 20.01 -0.62
CA ARG A 120 -5.91 21.21 -1.39
C ARG A 120 -5.71 21.00 -2.90
N ALA A 121 -4.67 20.28 -3.30
CA ALA A 121 -4.40 20.00 -4.71
C ALA A 121 -5.37 18.98 -5.34
N GLY A 122 -6.00 18.09 -4.56
CA GLY A 122 -6.86 17.01 -5.07
C GLY A 122 -8.36 17.10 -4.73
N CYS A 123 -8.76 17.83 -3.70
CA CYS A 123 -10.18 17.99 -3.35
C CYS A 123 -10.83 19.15 -4.10
N ALA A 124 -12.16 19.11 -4.20
CA ALA A 124 -12.93 20.20 -4.77
C ALA A 124 -13.17 21.32 -3.74
N GLY A 125 -13.15 22.56 -4.21
CA GLY A 125 -13.36 23.74 -3.40
C GLY A 125 -12.19 24.08 -2.46
N PRO A 126 -12.33 25.12 -1.63
CA PRO A 126 -11.27 25.53 -0.71
C PRO A 126 -11.03 24.45 0.36
N VAL A 127 -9.76 24.29 0.74
CA VAL A 127 -9.31 23.45 1.85
C VAL A 127 -8.31 24.25 2.67
N ALA A 128 -8.76 24.73 3.83
CA ALA A 128 -7.91 25.38 4.82
C ALA A 128 -7.21 24.35 5.69
N ASP A 129 -7.88 23.23 6.00
CA ASP A 129 -7.36 22.18 6.86
C ASP A 129 -8.07 20.84 6.60
N VAL A 130 -7.44 19.74 7.01
CA VAL A 130 -8.02 18.40 7.03
C VAL A 130 -7.86 17.86 8.44
N ARG A 131 -8.97 17.59 9.12
CA ARG A 131 -8.91 17.28 10.55
C ARG A 131 -9.93 16.24 10.94
N ALA A 132 -9.77 15.70 12.12
CA ALA A 132 -10.79 14.89 12.76
C ALA A 132 -11.40 15.67 13.94
N GLU A 133 -12.66 15.42 14.23
CA GLU A 133 -13.37 16.01 15.36
C GLU A 133 -14.20 14.94 16.10
N PRO A 134 -14.48 15.14 17.40
CA PRO A 134 -15.28 14.20 18.18
C PRO A 134 -16.65 13.96 17.56
N ALA A 135 -17.06 12.70 17.53
CA ALA A 135 -18.35 12.25 17.00
C ALA A 135 -19.22 11.54 18.07
N GLY A 136 -18.82 11.63 19.34
CA GLY A 136 -19.46 10.93 20.46
C GLY A 136 -18.85 9.55 20.73
N GLU A 137 -19.08 9.01 21.93
CA GLU A 137 -18.73 7.63 22.32
C GLU A 137 -17.27 7.22 22.05
N GLY A 138 -16.32 8.14 22.24
CA GLY A 138 -14.89 7.86 21.99
C GLY A 138 -14.55 7.68 20.51
N ARG A 139 -15.38 8.21 19.61
CA ARG A 139 -15.19 8.18 18.15
C ARG A 139 -14.88 9.56 17.61
N VAL A 140 -14.21 9.57 16.47
CA VAL A 140 -13.90 10.78 15.71
C VAL A 140 -14.32 10.63 14.26
N ARG A 141 -14.80 11.72 13.67
CA ARG A 141 -15.12 11.82 12.25
C ARG A 141 -14.14 12.76 11.56
N ALA A 142 -13.83 12.48 10.29
CA ALA A 142 -12.97 13.32 9.48
C ALA A 142 -13.76 14.42 8.77
N VAL A 143 -13.18 15.60 8.67
CA VAL A 143 -13.77 16.79 8.04
C VAL A 143 -12.71 17.57 7.28
N LEU A 144 -13.12 18.20 6.17
CA LEU A 144 -12.38 19.28 5.51
C LEU A 144 -12.84 20.61 6.09
N ASP A 145 -11.91 21.39 6.60
CA ASP A 145 -12.16 22.79 6.97
C ASP A 145 -12.05 23.65 5.71
N ARG A 146 -13.11 24.40 5.41
CA ARG A 146 -13.21 25.20 4.18
C ARG A 146 -12.65 26.61 4.34
N GLY A 147 -12.31 27.03 5.56
CA GLY A 147 -11.69 28.33 5.85
C GLY A 147 -12.66 29.51 5.96
N ASP A 148 -13.94 29.29 5.70
CA ASP A 148 -15.04 30.26 5.82
C ASP A 148 -15.94 29.96 7.03
N GLY A 149 -15.46 29.14 7.97
CA GLY A 149 -16.23 28.62 9.09
C GLY A 149 -17.08 27.39 8.76
N THR A 150 -17.20 27.01 7.48
CA THR A 150 -17.88 25.78 7.07
C THR A 150 -16.94 24.58 7.12
N ARG A 151 -17.52 23.41 7.37
CA ARG A 151 -16.81 22.12 7.37
C ARG A 151 -17.58 21.12 6.54
N THR A 152 -16.88 20.40 5.68
CA THR A 152 -17.44 19.27 4.94
C THR A 152 -16.97 17.98 5.57
N GLY A 153 -17.90 17.22 6.15
CA GLY A 153 -17.57 15.89 6.67
C GLY A 153 -17.30 14.89 5.56
N PHE A 154 -16.44 13.91 5.84
CA PHE A 154 -16.05 12.88 4.89
C PHE A 154 -17.24 12.07 4.39
N GLU A 155 -18.34 12.01 5.13
CA GLU A 155 -19.59 11.38 4.71
C GLU A 155 -20.18 11.98 3.43
N ARG A 156 -19.78 13.20 3.06
CA ARG A 156 -20.27 13.94 1.88
C ARG A 156 -19.29 13.96 0.73
N LEU A 157 -18.06 13.49 0.93
CA LEU A 157 -17.03 13.51 -0.12
C LEU A 157 -17.27 12.40 -1.14
N GLY A 158 -16.81 12.64 -2.37
CA GLY A 158 -16.82 11.63 -3.42
C GLY A 158 -15.86 10.48 -3.13
N ASP A 159 -16.10 9.32 -3.76
CA ASP A 159 -15.20 8.16 -3.61
C ASP A 159 -13.77 8.48 -4.06
N GLY A 160 -13.61 9.24 -5.15
CA GLY A 160 -12.31 9.71 -5.64
C GLY A 160 -11.56 10.59 -4.64
N GLU A 161 -12.26 11.56 -4.04
CA GLU A 161 -11.67 12.43 -3.01
C GLU A 161 -11.22 11.63 -1.79
N LEU A 162 -12.04 10.69 -1.32
CA LEU A 162 -11.67 9.83 -0.18
C LEU A 162 -10.45 8.98 -0.52
N ARG A 163 -10.43 8.31 -1.68
CA ARG A 163 -9.26 7.53 -2.13
C ARG A 163 -8.02 8.41 -2.23
N TYR A 164 -8.14 9.59 -2.83
CA TYR A 164 -7.05 10.55 -2.96
C TYR A 164 -6.47 10.93 -1.60
N ILE A 165 -7.32 11.31 -0.63
CA ILE A 165 -6.86 11.71 0.71
C ILE A 165 -6.14 10.55 1.43
N ALA A 166 -6.70 9.33 1.36
CA ALA A 166 -6.07 8.17 1.98
C ALA A 166 -4.70 7.87 1.36
N LEU A 167 -4.60 7.88 0.02
CA LEU A 167 -3.34 7.64 -0.68
C LEU A 167 -2.31 8.74 -0.39
N ALA A 168 -2.73 10.01 -0.38
CA ALA A 168 -1.87 11.13 -0.03
C ALA A 168 -1.31 11.01 1.41
N LEU A 169 -2.14 10.62 2.37
CA LEU A 169 -1.68 10.35 3.74
C LEU A 169 -0.64 9.22 3.75
N VAL A 170 -0.93 8.10 3.10
CA VAL A 170 -0.01 6.94 3.04
C VAL A 170 1.35 7.35 2.49
N LEU A 171 1.38 8.09 1.36
CA LEU A 171 2.63 8.55 0.73
C LEU A 171 3.45 9.50 1.64
N LEU A 172 2.79 10.24 2.54
CA LEU A 172 3.41 11.19 3.47
C LEU A 172 3.77 10.57 4.83
N THR A 173 3.43 9.29 5.05
CA THR A 173 3.59 8.61 6.33
C THR A 173 4.59 7.46 6.24
N GLY A 174 5.26 7.19 7.36
CA GLY A 174 6.16 6.06 7.50
C GLY A 174 5.52 4.86 8.22
N PRO A 175 6.29 3.79 8.44
CA PRO A 175 5.80 2.53 9.02
C PRO A 175 5.19 2.69 10.42
N GLY A 176 5.57 3.71 11.20
CA GLY A 176 4.98 3.98 12.51
C GLY A 176 3.49 4.36 12.49
N VAL A 177 2.97 4.80 11.33
CA VAL A 177 1.56 5.19 11.16
C VAL A 177 0.76 4.09 10.46
N LEU A 178 1.42 3.20 9.71
CA LEU A 178 0.78 2.22 8.84
C LEU A 178 0.75 0.83 9.50
N GLU A 179 -0.31 0.07 9.28
CA GLU A 179 -0.40 -1.31 9.76
C GLU A 179 0.49 -2.23 8.92
N VAL A 180 1.81 -2.09 9.11
CA VAL A 180 2.86 -2.86 8.46
C VAL A 180 3.83 -3.41 9.51
N ASP A 181 4.39 -4.58 9.22
CA ASP A 181 5.43 -5.20 10.04
C ASP A 181 6.81 -4.71 9.57
N PRO A 182 7.50 -3.85 10.34
CA PRO A 182 8.86 -3.48 9.99
C PRO A 182 9.76 -4.71 10.13
N ALA A 183 10.57 -5.00 9.12
CA ALA A 183 11.60 -6.03 9.19
C ALA A 183 12.71 -5.60 10.17
N GLY A 184 12.48 -5.76 11.47
CA GLY A 184 13.38 -5.35 12.53
C GLY A 184 14.74 -6.06 12.51
N GLU A 185 14.81 -7.20 11.82
CA GLU A 185 16.04 -7.92 11.49
C GLU A 185 16.93 -7.20 10.45
N VAL A 186 16.39 -6.23 9.72
CA VAL A 186 17.10 -5.44 8.70
C VAL A 186 17.55 -4.11 9.31
N PRO A 187 18.76 -3.60 9.04
CA PRO A 187 19.18 -2.26 9.46
C PRO A 187 18.21 -1.17 8.98
N GLU A 188 17.89 -0.19 9.83
CA GLU A 188 16.92 0.88 9.52
C GLU A 188 17.23 1.62 8.21
N ALA A 189 18.52 1.85 7.91
CA ALA A 189 18.96 2.48 6.67
C ALA A 189 18.57 1.72 5.38
N LEU A 190 18.24 0.43 5.50
CA LEU A 190 17.80 -0.44 4.40
C LEU A 190 16.28 -0.70 4.41
N GLN A 191 15.57 -0.23 5.44
CA GLN A 191 14.11 -0.40 5.60
C GLN A 191 13.33 0.67 4.83
N THR A 192 13.52 0.74 3.50
CA THR A 192 12.65 1.59 2.67
C THR A 192 11.25 0.98 2.60
N LEU A 193 10.25 1.69 3.14
CA LEU A 193 8.84 1.27 3.09
C LEU A 193 8.39 1.07 1.64
N THR A 194 7.78 -0.09 1.35
CA THR A 194 7.16 -0.33 0.05
C THR A 194 5.64 -0.25 0.19
N VAL A 195 5.01 0.60 -0.60
CA VAL A 195 3.57 0.78 -0.67
C VAL A 195 3.06 0.09 -1.93
N LEU A 196 2.11 -0.83 -1.76
CA LEU A 196 1.42 -1.50 -2.86
C LEU A 196 -0.02 -1.00 -2.92
N VAL A 197 -0.44 -0.42 -4.05
CA VAL A 197 -1.79 0.10 -4.24
C VAL A 197 -2.51 -0.71 -5.31
N ASP A 198 -3.69 -1.21 -4.97
CA ASP A 198 -4.58 -1.85 -5.95
C ASP A 198 -5.57 -0.82 -6.51
N GLY A 199 -5.56 -0.65 -7.84
CA GLY A 199 -6.31 0.38 -8.55
C GLY A 199 -5.89 1.80 -8.18
N LEU A 200 -4.63 2.17 -8.38
CA LEU A 200 -4.07 3.48 -8.04
C LEU A 200 -4.85 4.65 -8.66
N ASP A 201 -5.40 4.46 -9.86
CA ASP A 201 -6.21 5.41 -10.62
C ASP A 201 -7.72 5.30 -10.41
N LEU A 202 -8.17 4.27 -9.69
CA LEU A 202 -9.59 3.93 -9.59
C LEU A 202 -10.37 5.07 -8.94
N GLY A 203 -11.32 5.63 -9.69
CA GLY A 203 -12.24 6.68 -9.24
C GLY A 203 -11.61 8.06 -9.06
N LEU A 204 -10.34 8.24 -9.44
CA LEU A 204 -9.67 9.55 -9.41
C LEU A 204 -9.94 10.32 -10.70
N ASP A 205 -10.24 11.61 -10.58
CA ASP A 205 -10.26 12.49 -11.74
C ASP A 205 -8.82 12.78 -12.25
N PRO A 206 -8.63 13.27 -13.49
CA PRO A 206 -7.30 13.51 -14.04
C PRO A 206 -6.41 14.44 -13.21
N ARG A 207 -6.99 15.47 -12.57
CA ARG A 207 -6.25 16.39 -11.70
C ARG A 207 -5.81 15.70 -10.42
N GLN A 208 -6.70 14.92 -9.80
CA GLN A 208 -6.36 14.10 -8.63
C GLN A 208 -5.24 13.11 -8.95
N ARG A 209 -5.33 12.43 -10.08
CA ARG A 209 -4.32 11.48 -10.55
C ARG A 209 -2.96 12.16 -10.72
N ALA A 210 -2.88 13.23 -11.50
CA ALA A 210 -1.64 13.97 -11.70
C ALA A 210 -1.04 14.49 -10.38
N ALA A 211 -1.87 15.05 -9.48
CA ALA A 211 -1.40 15.54 -8.19
C ALA A 211 -0.87 14.41 -7.29
N LEU A 212 -1.52 13.24 -7.32
CA LEU A 212 -1.11 12.07 -6.54
C LEU A 212 0.20 11.47 -7.06
N LEU A 213 0.36 11.35 -8.38
CA LEU A 213 1.58 10.85 -8.99
C LEU A 213 2.76 11.79 -8.73
N GLY A 214 2.57 13.10 -8.88
CA GLY A 214 3.61 14.08 -8.55
C GLY A 214 3.97 14.06 -7.06
N LEU A 215 3.02 13.79 -6.16
CA LEU A 215 3.31 13.55 -4.75
C LEU A 215 4.14 12.28 -4.56
N ALA A 216 3.74 11.18 -5.20
CA ALA A 216 4.46 9.90 -5.13
C ALA A 216 5.89 10.03 -5.65
N ALA A 217 6.09 10.66 -6.81
CA ALA A 217 7.41 10.91 -7.39
C ALA A 217 8.33 11.63 -6.39
N ARG A 218 7.86 12.74 -5.78
CA ARG A 218 8.63 13.48 -4.75
C ARG A 218 8.97 12.65 -3.52
N MET A 219 8.10 11.72 -3.10
CA MET A 219 8.37 10.86 -1.93
C MET A 219 9.32 9.72 -2.26
N CYS A 220 9.22 9.17 -3.48
CA CYS A 220 10.15 8.18 -4.01
C CYS A 220 11.56 8.79 -4.20
N GLU A 221 11.67 9.99 -4.75
CA GLU A 221 12.95 10.70 -4.94
C GLU A 221 13.68 10.97 -3.61
N ARG A 222 12.92 11.23 -2.54
CA ARG A 222 13.48 11.38 -1.18
C ARG A 222 13.92 10.07 -0.54
N GLY A 223 13.66 8.93 -1.20
CA GLY A 223 13.93 7.59 -0.66
C GLY A 223 13.04 7.22 0.52
N HIS A 224 11.93 7.94 0.74
CA HIS A 224 11.01 7.64 1.85
C HIS A 224 10.20 6.37 1.59
N ILE A 225 9.81 6.16 0.33
CA ILE A 225 8.99 5.02 -0.07
C ILE A 225 9.44 4.44 -1.42
N ARG A 226 9.04 3.21 -1.68
CA ARG A 226 8.87 2.63 -3.02
C ARG A 226 7.38 2.45 -3.25
N LEU A 227 6.88 2.84 -4.43
CA LEU A 227 5.47 2.70 -4.77
C LEU A 227 5.32 1.71 -5.94
N ALA A 228 4.43 0.74 -5.78
CA ALA A 228 3.91 -0.09 -6.85
C ALA A 228 2.39 0.03 -6.88
N GLY A 229 1.80 0.23 -8.05
CA GLY A 229 0.36 0.42 -8.20
C GLY A 229 -0.19 -0.31 -9.41
N ALA A 230 -1.29 -1.05 -9.26
CA ALA A 230 -2.07 -1.53 -10.40
C ALA A 230 -2.90 -0.37 -10.95
N VAL A 231 -2.96 -0.23 -12.27
CA VAL A 231 -3.69 0.84 -12.95
C VAL A 231 -4.64 0.22 -13.97
N SER A 232 -5.82 0.80 -14.12
CA SER A 232 -6.83 0.32 -15.08
C SER A 232 -6.65 0.98 -16.45
N ASP A 233 -6.18 2.22 -16.47
CA ASP A 233 -6.00 3.02 -17.68
C ASP A 233 -4.51 3.21 -18.02
N GLY A 234 -4.12 2.69 -19.19
CA GLY A 234 -2.80 2.94 -19.77
C GLY A 234 -2.53 4.40 -20.11
N GLY A 235 -3.54 5.29 -20.10
CA GLY A 235 -3.39 6.74 -20.26
C GLY A 235 -2.50 7.41 -19.20
N LEU A 236 -2.18 6.71 -18.12
CA LEU A 236 -1.11 7.07 -17.17
C LEU A 236 0.30 7.03 -17.75
N LEU A 237 0.50 6.35 -18.88
CA LEU A 237 1.77 6.26 -19.59
C LEU A 237 2.23 7.66 -20.02
N GLY A 238 3.16 8.22 -19.25
CA GLY A 238 3.78 9.53 -19.52
C GLY A 238 3.33 10.67 -18.62
N GLU A 239 2.39 10.47 -17.69
CA GLU A 239 2.03 11.50 -16.70
C GLU A 239 3.18 11.77 -15.71
N GLU A 240 4.00 10.76 -15.40
CA GLU A 240 5.21 10.92 -14.61
C GLU A 240 6.42 10.22 -15.27
N PRO A 241 7.45 10.96 -15.70
CA PRO A 241 8.61 10.39 -16.40
C PRO A 241 9.48 9.48 -15.52
N ALA A 242 9.38 9.62 -14.18
CA ALA A 242 10.07 8.76 -13.23
C ALA A 242 9.37 7.40 -13.02
N ALA A 243 8.11 7.25 -13.45
CA ALA A 243 7.38 6.01 -13.32
C ALA A 243 7.82 4.98 -14.39
N ARG A 244 7.86 3.71 -13.99
CA ARG A 244 8.01 2.58 -14.91
C ARG A 244 6.69 1.81 -14.93
N VAL A 245 6.12 1.69 -16.11
CA VAL A 245 4.90 0.88 -16.32
C VAL A 245 5.31 -0.44 -16.93
N VAL A 246 4.77 -1.52 -16.39
CA VAL A 246 4.94 -2.88 -16.91
C VAL A 246 3.57 -3.36 -17.31
N ASP A 247 3.39 -3.65 -18.60
CA ASP A 247 2.19 -4.34 -19.06
C ASP A 247 2.24 -5.78 -18.58
N LEU A 248 1.17 -6.21 -17.90
CA LEU A 248 1.03 -7.58 -17.39
C LEU A 248 0.29 -8.48 -18.38
N VAL A 249 -0.16 -7.92 -19.53
CA VAL A 249 -0.70 -8.67 -20.65
C VAL A 249 0.47 -9.06 -21.58
N PRO A 250 0.63 -10.34 -21.95
CA PRO A 250 1.63 -10.79 -22.92
C PRO A 250 1.33 -10.36 -24.35
#